data_AF-A0A0R2TY96-F1
#
_entry.id   AF-A0A0R2TY96-F1
#
_cell.length_a   1.000
_cell.length_b   1.000
_cell.length_c   1.000
_cell.angle_alpha   90.00
_cell.angle_beta   90.00
_cell.angle_gamma   90.00
#
_symmetry.space_group_name_H-M   'P 1'
#
loop_
_entity.id
_entity.type
_entity.pdbx_description
1 polymer ?
#
loop_
_entity_poly.entity_id
_entity_poly.type
_entity_poly.pdbx_seq_one_letter_code
_entity_poly.pdbx_strand_id
1 'polypeptide(L)'
;MCGRYALNISGDDLALEYNANNPVSSYIASNWNISPTTTIPFISERKNGATTRGISLAAWGLIPTWAKDSSRQANAINARVESISEKPTFREAFKSRRCLVPVSGYYEWATELGQYRPKQPFFISNKESKTLAIAGIYEEWINPESNQSLTTAAIITRSAV
;
A
#
# COMPACT_ATOMS: atom_id res chain seq x y z
N MET A 1 -1.18 2.65 13.83
CA MET A 1 -1.45 1.63 12.78
C MET A 1 -2.17 2.39 11.70
N CYS A 2 -1.54 2.60 10.55
CA CYS A 2 -2.12 3.45 9.53
C CYS A 2 -3.29 2.74 8.83
N GLY A 3 -4.50 3.30 8.97
CA GLY A 3 -5.72 2.73 8.39
C GLY A 3 -6.39 3.65 7.36
N ARG A 4 -5.79 4.81 7.06
CA ARG A 4 -6.35 5.78 6.12
C ARG A 4 -5.26 6.65 5.55
N TYR A 5 -5.29 6.92 4.25
CA TYR A 5 -4.35 7.85 3.64
C TYR A 5 -4.96 8.65 2.49
N ALA A 6 -4.21 9.63 2.00
CA ALA A 6 -4.56 10.46 0.85
C ALA A 6 -3.52 10.32 -0.25
N LEU A 7 -3.96 10.40 -1.50
CA LEU A 7 -3.08 10.51 -2.66
C LEU A 7 -3.69 11.49 -3.67
N ASN A 8 -3.09 12.67 -3.75
CA ASN A 8 -3.51 13.77 -4.60
C ASN A 8 -2.41 14.15 -5.59
N ILE A 9 -2.22 13.29 -6.58
CA ILE A 9 -1.24 13.42 -7.65
C ILE A 9 -1.74 12.62 -8.86
N SER A 10 -1.43 13.06 -10.09
CA SER A 10 -1.83 12.34 -11.30
C SER A 10 -0.96 11.09 -11.51
N GLY A 11 -1.44 10.15 -12.34
CA GLY A 11 -0.65 8.99 -12.75
C GLY A 11 0.64 9.39 -13.50
N ASP A 12 0.58 10.47 -14.28
CA ASP A 12 1.74 11.00 -15.01
C ASP A 12 2.77 11.64 -14.07
N ASP A 13 2.33 12.46 -13.12
CA ASP A 13 3.22 13.06 -12.12
C ASP A 13 3.85 11.98 -11.23
N LEU A 14 3.11 10.93 -10.87
CA LEU A 14 3.67 9.76 -10.17
C LEU A 14 4.73 9.06 -11.00
N ALA A 15 4.49 8.86 -12.30
CA ALA A 15 5.46 8.22 -13.18
C ALA A 15 6.76 9.03 -13.27
N LEU A 16 6.65 10.35 -13.34
CA LEU A 16 7.80 11.26 -13.30
C LEU A 16 8.52 11.21 -11.95
N GLU A 17 7.81 11.34 -10.83
CA GLU A 17 8.39 11.37 -9.47
C GLU A 17 9.18 10.09 -9.15
N TYR A 18 8.69 8.92 -9.60
CA TYR A 18 9.30 7.62 -9.31
C TYR A 18 10.17 7.07 -10.44
N ASN A 19 10.32 7.80 -11.55
CA ASN A 19 10.97 7.33 -12.78
C ASN A 19 10.42 5.98 -13.26
N ALA A 20 9.09 5.89 -13.38
CA ALA A 20 8.38 4.70 -13.82
C ALA A 20 8.00 4.78 -15.31
N ASN A 21 8.10 3.66 -16.01
CA ASN A 21 7.96 3.62 -17.48
C ASN A 21 6.51 3.72 -17.97
N ASN A 22 5.52 3.65 -17.09
CA ASN A 22 4.11 3.67 -17.45
C ASN A 22 3.30 4.52 -16.46
N PRO A 23 2.56 5.53 -16.93
CA PRO A 23 1.49 6.09 -16.12
C PRO A 23 0.34 5.07 -16.06
N VAL A 24 -0.31 4.95 -14.91
CA VAL A 24 -1.56 4.18 -14.80
C VAL A 24 -2.70 5.13 -15.14
N SER A 25 -3.15 5.10 -16.39
CA SER A 25 -4.24 5.95 -16.89
C SER A 25 -5.59 5.69 -16.22
N SER A 26 -5.81 4.48 -15.67
CA SER A 26 -7.01 4.12 -14.93
C SER A 26 -7.03 4.60 -13.48
N TYR A 27 -5.92 5.14 -12.97
CA TYR A 27 -5.87 5.72 -11.63
C TYR A 27 -6.50 7.12 -11.66
N ILE A 28 -7.60 7.29 -10.93
CA ILE A 28 -8.24 8.59 -10.77
C ILE A 28 -7.47 9.38 -9.71
N ALA A 29 -6.88 10.49 -10.13
CA ALA A 29 -6.17 11.40 -9.24
C ALA A 29 -7.13 12.04 -8.20
N SER A 30 -6.57 12.43 -7.04
CA SER A 30 -7.26 13.18 -5.97
C SER A 30 -8.25 12.36 -5.13
N ASN A 31 -7.73 11.39 -4.37
CA ASN A 31 -8.48 10.74 -3.30
C ASN A 31 -7.90 11.10 -1.93
N TRP A 32 -8.66 11.86 -1.14
CA TRP A 32 -8.28 12.30 0.21
C TRP A 32 -8.73 11.35 1.32
N ASN A 33 -9.34 10.22 0.99
CA ASN A 33 -9.92 9.30 1.95
C ASN A 33 -9.79 7.83 1.51
N ILE A 34 -8.58 7.42 1.12
CA ILE A 34 -8.30 6.04 0.76
C ILE A 34 -8.41 5.17 2.01
N SER A 35 -9.28 4.17 1.94
CA SER A 35 -9.58 3.24 3.04
C SER A 35 -9.14 1.82 2.67
N PRO A 36 -9.07 0.89 3.63
CA PRO A 36 -8.77 -0.51 3.37
C PRO A 36 -9.63 -1.08 2.24
N THR A 37 -9.09 -2.07 1.52
CA THR A 37 -9.63 -2.74 0.33
C THR A 37 -9.80 -1.88 -0.93
N THR A 38 -9.64 -0.56 -0.82
CA THR A 38 -9.60 0.34 -1.98
C THR A 38 -8.45 -0.06 -2.92
N THR A 39 -8.67 0.07 -4.23
CA THR A 39 -7.62 -0.10 -5.23
C THR A 39 -6.66 1.09 -5.19
N ILE A 40 -5.37 0.80 -5.04
CA ILE A 40 -4.32 1.79 -4.83
C ILE A 40 -3.15 1.58 -5.78
N PRO A 41 -2.45 2.65 -6.22
CA PRO A 41 -1.23 2.50 -6.99
C PRO A 41 -0.09 2.03 -6.10
N PHE A 42 0.79 1.21 -6.66
CA PHE A 42 2.08 0.86 -6.08
C PHE A 42 3.15 0.88 -7.17
N ILE A 43 4.38 1.19 -6.77
CA ILE A 43 5.57 1.15 -7.62
C ILE A 43 6.32 -0.14 -7.31
N SER A 44 6.59 -0.94 -8.34
CA SER A 44 7.46 -2.11 -8.22
C SER A 44 8.58 -2.07 -9.26
N GLU A 45 9.68 -2.74 -8.93
CA GLU A 45 10.80 -2.93 -9.85
C GLU A 45 10.70 -4.31 -10.51
N ARG A 46 10.94 -4.35 -11.82
CA ARG A 46 11.09 -5.58 -12.59
C ARG A 46 12.51 -5.65 -13.14
N LYS A 47 13.09 -6.85 -13.09
CA LYS A 47 14.44 -7.13 -13.61
C LYS A 47 14.34 -8.06 -14.82
N ASN A 48 14.13 -7.47 -15.99
CA ASN A 48 14.15 -8.20 -17.27
C ASN A 48 15.29 -7.64 -18.13
N GLY A 49 16.53 -7.94 -17.72
CA GLY A 49 17.75 -7.32 -18.28
C GLY A 49 18.11 -6.02 -17.58
N ALA A 50 17.43 -4.92 -17.92
CA ALA A 50 17.55 -3.65 -17.19
C ALA A 50 16.55 -3.59 -16.02
N THR A 51 16.90 -2.87 -14.95
CA THR A 51 15.96 -2.59 -13.85
C THR A 51 15.02 -1.49 -14.29
N THR A 52 13.72 -1.78 -14.36
CA THR A 52 12.68 -0.81 -14.70
C THR A 52 11.64 -0.73 -13.60
N ARG A 53 11.11 0.47 -13.38
CA ARG A 53 10.01 0.70 -12.46
C ARG A 53 8.70 0.76 -13.23
N GLY A 54 7.68 0.15 -12.67
CA GLY A 54 6.33 0.24 -13.18
C GLY A 54 5.35 0.63 -12.09
N ILE A 55 4.32 1.37 -12.48
CA ILE A 55 3.16 1.64 -11.63
C ILE A 55 2.10 0.59 -11.96
N SER A 56 1.54 -0.03 -10.93
CA SER A 56 0.45 -1.00 -11.04
C SER A 56 -0.58 -0.75 -9.93
N LEU A 57 -1.76 -1.36 -10.07
CA LEU A 57 -2.82 -1.23 -9.09
C LEU A 57 -2.93 -2.49 -8.24
N ALA A 58 -3.22 -2.32 -6.96
CA ALA A 58 -3.49 -3.41 -6.03
C ALA A 58 -4.62 -3.02 -5.07
N ALA A 59 -5.44 -3.97 -4.64
CA ALA A 59 -6.35 -3.74 -3.53
C ALA A 59 -5.57 -3.68 -2.20
N TRP A 60 -5.81 -2.66 -1.37
CA TRP A 60 -5.10 -2.48 -0.11
C TRP A 60 -5.60 -3.45 0.97
N GLY A 61 -4.85 -4.51 1.22
CA GLY A 61 -5.20 -5.63 2.08
C GLY A 61 -4.70 -6.90 1.43
N LEU A 62 -3.60 -7.45 1.92
CA LEU A 62 -2.90 -8.54 1.24
C LEU A 62 -3.64 -9.87 1.40
N ILE A 63 -3.83 -10.58 0.29
CA ILE A 63 -4.35 -11.95 0.27
C ILE A 63 -3.18 -12.88 -0.10
N PRO A 64 -2.76 -13.80 0.78
CA PRO A 64 -1.68 -14.71 0.46
C PRO A 64 -2.13 -15.73 -0.58
N THR A 65 -1.18 -16.22 -1.40
CA THR A 65 -1.48 -17.14 -2.53
C THR A 65 -2.22 -18.42 -2.15
N TRP A 66 -2.06 -18.90 -0.91
CA TRP A 66 -2.72 -20.11 -0.40
C TRP A 66 -4.14 -19.87 0.14
N ALA A 67 -4.58 -18.61 0.24
CA ALA A 67 -5.91 -18.29 0.75
C ALA A 67 -7.01 -18.86 -0.15
N LYS A 68 -8.04 -19.43 0.48
CA LYS A 68 -9.19 -19.99 -0.23
C LYS A 68 -10.23 -18.93 -0.62
N ASP A 69 -10.22 -17.80 0.08
CA ASP A 69 -11.16 -16.70 -0.06
C ASP A 69 -10.50 -15.36 0.29
N SER A 70 -11.23 -14.26 0.07
CA SER A 70 -10.78 -12.89 0.36
C SER A 70 -11.17 -12.37 1.76
N SER A 71 -11.73 -13.21 2.64
CA SER A 71 -12.28 -12.78 3.95
C SER A 71 -11.25 -12.08 4.85
N ARG A 72 -9.96 -12.37 4.65
CA ARG A 72 -8.84 -11.84 5.45
C ARG A 72 -8.29 -10.51 4.93
N GLN A 73 -8.74 -10.06 3.76
CA GLN A 73 -8.18 -8.91 3.04
C GLN A 73 -8.13 -7.65 3.92
N ALA A 74 -9.25 -7.30 4.55
CA ALA A 74 -9.36 -6.10 5.39
C ALA A 74 -8.46 -6.14 6.65
N ASN A 75 -8.09 -7.33 7.12
CA ASN A 75 -7.24 -7.51 8.31
C ASN A 75 -5.74 -7.51 7.97
N ALA A 76 -5.39 -7.61 6.68
CA ALA A 76 -4.02 -7.75 6.19
C ALA A 76 -3.50 -6.50 5.48
N ILE A 77 -3.98 -5.32 5.89
CA ILE A 77 -3.60 -4.01 5.31
C ILE A 77 -2.21 -3.53 5.75
N ASN A 78 -1.74 -3.99 6.91
CA ASN A 78 -0.49 -3.57 7.56
C ASN A 78 0.34 -4.80 7.93
N ALA A 79 1.62 -4.79 7.56
CA ALA A 79 2.61 -5.79 7.92
C ALA A 79 3.63 -5.20 8.90
N ARG A 80 3.70 -5.72 10.13
CA ARG A 80 4.66 -5.26 11.15
C ARG A 80 6.07 -5.73 10.82
N VAL A 81 7.02 -4.82 10.72
CA VAL A 81 8.42 -5.11 10.36
C VAL A 81 9.04 -6.17 11.27
N GLU A 82 8.62 -6.22 12.54
CA GLU A 82 9.12 -7.15 13.55
C GLU A 82 8.77 -8.62 13.26
N SER A 83 7.71 -8.88 12.48
CA SER A 83 7.19 -10.25 12.24
C SER A 83 6.91 -10.58 10.78
N ILE A 84 7.20 -9.65 9.87
CA ILE A 84 6.86 -9.74 8.45
C ILE A 84 7.52 -10.94 7.74
N SER A 85 8.73 -11.31 8.15
CA SER A 85 9.49 -12.44 7.61
C SER A 85 9.00 -13.81 8.08
N GLU A 86 8.22 -13.86 9.16
CA GLU A 86 7.81 -15.11 9.81
C GLU A 86 6.33 -15.45 9.51
N LYS A 87 5.47 -14.42 9.49
CA LYS A 87 4.03 -14.60 9.34
C LYS A 87 3.68 -15.23 7.98
N PRO A 88 2.93 -16.36 7.95
CA PRO A 88 2.53 -17.01 6.70
C PRO A 88 1.77 -16.12 5.71
N THR A 89 1.07 -15.10 6.23
CA THR A 89 0.37 -14.10 5.40
C THR A 89 1.33 -13.26 4.56
N PHE A 90 2.52 -12.92 5.08
CA PHE A 90 3.38 -11.89 4.48
C PHE A 90 4.75 -12.39 4.02
N ARG A 91 5.25 -13.49 4.59
CA ARG A 91 6.65 -13.91 4.43
C ARG A 91 7.10 -14.14 2.98
N GLU A 92 6.22 -14.68 2.13
CA GLU A 92 6.57 -14.95 0.72
C GLU A 92 6.59 -13.66 -0.10
N ALA A 93 5.59 -12.79 0.09
CA ALA A 93 5.57 -11.45 -0.51
C ALA A 93 6.78 -10.63 -0.07
N PHE A 94 7.16 -10.68 1.21
CA PHE A 94 8.32 -9.95 1.73
C PHE A 94 9.65 -10.36 1.08
N LYS A 95 9.83 -11.64 0.76
CA LYS A 95 11.06 -12.15 0.11
C LYS A 95 11.24 -11.64 -1.31
N SER A 96 10.15 -11.43 -2.06
CA SER A 96 10.24 -11.34 -3.53
C SER A 96 9.40 -10.24 -4.18
N ARG A 97 8.40 -9.70 -3.49
CA ARG A 97 7.38 -8.78 -4.04
C ARG A 97 7.28 -7.52 -3.18
N ARG A 98 8.38 -6.78 -3.16
CA ARG A 98 8.47 -5.48 -2.47
C ARG A 98 7.99 -4.38 -3.41
N CYS A 99 7.33 -3.38 -2.84
CA CYS A 99 6.87 -2.21 -3.56
C CYS A 99 6.99 -0.94 -2.72
N LEU A 100 6.78 0.21 -3.37
CA LEU A 100 6.53 1.48 -2.71
C LEU A 100 5.05 1.84 -2.90
N VAL A 101 4.39 2.27 -1.83
CA VAL A 101 3.04 2.83 -1.86
C VAL A 101 3.17 4.34 -1.70
N PRO A 102 2.93 5.12 -2.76
CA PRO A 102 3.00 6.57 -2.70
C PRO A 102 1.77 7.09 -1.97
N VAL A 103 1.97 8.04 -1.05
CA VAL A 103 0.88 8.75 -0.36
C VAL A 103 1.20 10.24 -0.32
N SER A 104 0.22 11.11 -0.49
CA SER A 104 0.40 12.54 -0.18
C SER A 104 0.52 12.78 1.33
N GLY A 105 -0.10 11.89 2.11
CA GLY A 105 -0.02 11.85 3.56
C GLY A 105 -0.97 10.79 4.10
N TYR A 106 -0.91 10.54 5.40
CA TYR A 106 -1.76 9.56 6.07
C TYR A 106 -2.44 10.14 7.31
N TYR A 107 -3.54 9.50 7.72
CA TYR A 107 -4.29 9.92 8.90
C TYR A 107 -4.05 8.97 10.07
N GLU A 108 -3.77 9.56 11.23
CA GLU A 108 -3.75 8.85 12.51
C GLU A 108 -4.63 9.58 13.52
N TRP A 109 -5.16 8.82 14.48
CA TRP A 109 -6.03 9.35 15.52
C TRP A 109 -5.27 9.34 16.85
N ALA A 110 -5.12 10.51 17.47
CA ALA A 110 -4.49 10.60 18.78
C ALA A 110 -5.41 9.97 19.85
N THR A 111 -5.11 8.74 20.26
CA THR A 111 -5.89 7.98 21.26
C THR A 111 -5.26 7.92 22.64
N GLU A 112 -3.93 7.96 22.75
CA GLU A 112 -3.21 7.58 23.97
C GLU A 112 -3.07 8.68 25.02
N LEU A 113 -3.27 9.95 24.69
CA LEU A 113 -2.97 11.02 25.66
C LEU A 113 -4.10 11.34 26.63
N GLY A 114 -5.32 10.81 26.46
CA GLY A 114 -6.50 11.20 27.26
C GLY A 114 -6.86 12.71 27.17
N GLN A 115 -6.04 13.48 26.47
CA GLN A 115 -6.04 14.93 26.33
C GLN A 115 -7.04 15.40 25.26
N TYR A 116 -7.36 14.54 24.30
CA TYR A 116 -8.24 14.86 23.17
C TYR A 116 -9.47 13.94 23.18
N ARG A 117 -10.57 14.45 23.72
CA ARG A 117 -11.91 13.89 23.50
C ARG A 117 -12.70 14.87 22.63
N PRO A 118 -13.23 14.44 21.45
CA PRO A 118 -13.09 13.11 20.82
C PRO A 118 -11.72 12.87 20.15
N LYS A 119 -11.47 11.64 19.65
CA LYS A 119 -10.23 11.23 18.97
C LYS A 119 -9.86 12.22 17.85
N GLN A 120 -8.86 13.07 18.08
CA GLN A 120 -8.44 14.08 17.11
C GLN A 120 -7.72 13.41 15.93
N PRO A 121 -8.20 13.57 14.68
CA PRO A 121 -7.47 13.15 13.50
C PRO A 121 -6.31 14.12 13.22
N PHE A 122 -5.15 13.56 12.87
CA PHE A 122 -4.00 14.29 12.36
C PHE A 122 -3.70 13.80 10.95
N PHE A 123 -3.45 14.75 10.04
CA PHE A 123 -2.91 14.45 8.71
C PHE A 123 -1.40 14.65 8.75
N ILE A 124 -0.66 13.58 8.47
CA ILE A 124 0.80 13.56 8.52
C ILE A 124 1.30 13.48 7.08
N SER A 125 2.03 14.51 6.65
CA SER A 125 2.55 14.66 5.28
C SER A 125 3.97 15.21 5.28
N ASN A 126 4.66 15.10 4.15
CA ASN A 126 5.90 15.85 3.93
C ASN A 126 5.59 17.32 3.64
N LYS A 127 6.47 18.23 4.07
CA LYS A 127 6.42 19.65 3.68
C LYS A 127 7.10 19.91 2.33
N GLU A 128 8.08 19.08 1.95
CA GLU A 128 8.97 19.35 0.81
C GLU A 128 8.61 18.51 -0.43
N SER A 129 8.16 17.27 -0.26
CA SER A 129 7.78 16.39 -1.37
C SER A 129 6.27 16.30 -1.55
N LYS A 130 5.83 16.11 -2.81
CA LYS A 130 4.40 15.87 -3.14
C LYS A 130 3.91 14.54 -2.58
N THR A 131 4.78 13.52 -2.51
CA THR A 131 4.45 12.22 -1.94
C THR A 131 5.49 11.73 -0.92
N LEU A 132 5.03 10.89 0.00
CA LEU A 132 5.80 10.01 0.86
C LEU A 132 5.80 8.61 0.24
N ALA A 133 6.97 7.99 0.14
CA ALA A 133 7.10 6.61 -0.28
C ALA A 133 7.01 5.68 0.94
N ILE A 134 5.88 5.00 1.11
CA ILE A 134 5.72 3.99 2.17
C ILE A 134 6.21 2.63 1.64
N ALA A 135 7.06 1.95 2.41
CA ALA A 135 7.48 0.60 2.06
C ALA A 135 6.28 -0.37 2.10
N GLY A 136 6.12 -1.19 1.07
CA GLY A 136 5.03 -2.14 0.94
C GLY A 136 5.48 -3.49 0.42
N ILE A 137 4.54 -4.44 0.48
CA ILE A 137 4.65 -5.75 -0.15
C ILE A 137 3.36 -6.02 -0.93
N TYR A 138 3.45 -6.81 -1.99
CA TYR A 138 2.29 -7.18 -2.80
C TYR A 138 2.25 -8.67 -3.11
N GLU A 139 1.08 -9.14 -3.53
CA GLU A 139 0.82 -10.52 -3.92
C GLU A 139 -0.14 -10.56 -5.10
N GLU A 140 0.02 -11.54 -5.98
CA GLU A 140 -0.97 -11.88 -7.00
C GLU A 140 -1.72 -13.12 -6.51
N TRP A 141 -3.00 -12.94 -6.17
CA TRP A 141 -3.85 -14.03 -5.70
C TRP A 141 -4.83 -14.42 -6.79
N ILE A 142 -4.90 -15.71 -7.10
CA ILE A 142 -5.90 -16.27 -8.02
C ILE A 142 -7.06 -16.75 -7.18
N ASN A 143 -8.24 -16.17 -7.38
CA ASN A 143 -9.45 -16.62 -6.70
C ASN A 143 -9.74 -18.08 -7.10
N PRO A 144 -9.78 -19.04 -6.16
CA PRO A 144 -9.99 -20.45 -6.50
C PRO A 144 -11.36 -20.77 -7.11
N GLU A 145 -12.37 -19.93 -6.87
CA GLU A 145 -13.73 -20.12 -7.37
C GLU A 145 -13.92 -19.52 -8.77
N SER A 146 -13.42 -18.30 -9.00
CA SER A 146 -13.61 -17.58 -10.26
C SER A 146 -12.43 -17.70 -11.24
N ASN A 147 -11.29 -18.22 -10.79
CA ASN A 147 -10.02 -18.26 -11.51
C ASN A 147 -9.53 -16.89 -11.99
N GLN A 148 -10.01 -15.80 -11.38
CA GLN A 148 -9.59 -14.44 -11.67
C GLN A 148 -8.40 -14.05 -10.79
N SER A 149 -7.42 -13.39 -11.41
CA SER A 149 -6.28 -12.84 -10.68
C SER A 149 -6.63 -11.49 -10.05
N LEU A 150 -6.20 -11.30 -8.81
CA LEU A 150 -6.30 -10.05 -8.07
C LEU A 150 -4.96 -9.72 -7.44
N THR A 151 -4.42 -8.56 -7.78
CA THR A 151 -3.24 -8.00 -7.11
C THR A 151 -3.65 -7.33 -5.81
N THR A 152 -2.97 -7.68 -4.72
CA THR A 152 -3.22 -7.14 -3.39
C THR A 152 -1.93 -6.65 -2.73
N ALA A 153 -2.03 -5.67 -1.84
CA ALA A 153 -0.85 -5.08 -1.20
C ALA A 153 -1.05 -4.78 0.29
N ALA A 154 0.03 -4.78 1.05
CA ALA A 154 0.08 -4.32 2.43
C ALA A 154 1.21 -3.31 2.60
N ILE A 155 1.02 -2.31 3.47
CA ILE A 155 2.09 -1.38 3.85
C ILE A 155 2.85 -1.92 5.06
N ILE A 156 4.14 -1.63 5.12
CA ILE A 156 5.01 -2.03 6.23
C ILE A 156 4.91 -0.98 7.33
N THR A 157 4.73 -1.45 8.56
CA THR A 157 4.63 -0.60 9.76
C THR A 157 5.76 -0.92 10.72
N ARG A 158 6.14 0.07 11.52
CA ARG A 158 7.08 -0.04 12.63
C ARG A 158 6.58 0.78 13.81
N SER A 159 7.20 0.60 14.97
CA SER A 159 6.98 1.48 16.12
C SER A 159 7.34 2.93 15.78
N ALA A 160 6.52 3.87 16.27
CA ALA A 160 6.81 5.30 16.21
C ALA A 160 8.09 5.61 17.02
N VAL A 161 8.84 6.63 16.61
CA VAL A 161 10.08 7.09 17.25
C VAL A 161 9.78 8.36 18.03
#